data_AF-D6KAG9-F1
#
_entry.id   AF-D6KAG9-F1
#
_cell.length_a   1.000
_cell.length_b   1.000
_cell.length_c   1.000
_cell.angle_alpha   90.00
_cell.angle_beta   90.00
_cell.angle_gamma   90.00
#
_symmetry.space_group_name_H-M   'P 1'
#
loop_
_entity.id
_entity.type
_entity.pdbx_description
1 polymer ?
#
loop_
_entity_poly.entity_id
_entity_poly.type
_entity_poly.pdbx_seq_one_letter_code
_entity_poly.pdbx_strand_id
1 'polypeptide(L)'
;MPYAPQQADVATPELDSALRGGPFHVALRAAIAARGLPLQRVQHHLTRYGVKVGVTSLSYWQQGARRPQRPESLRAVRALEEILRLPDESLIRLLAETGEQPAGRRAAARSYRSLVEASGVLRELLAGLDASPDDEPQTLGHYERVRVGARRELAGRESEHIVRAHRDGVDRFVAVHHGDPGCAPERMAVHALENCRTGRVRWHHETGVLVAELLFDTRLRAGETFLFRYAVEDGTAGVAHEYVRGSGSPGGQYALQVRFAAGALPVRCHRFTQQSPAAPRGGRQDLPVSERHRSVHLVEPRVRPGMVGIGWDWE
;
A
#
# COMPACT_ATOMS: atom_id res chain seq x y z
N MET A 1 25.99 -15.71 -47.34
CA MET A 1 26.70 -14.87 -46.37
C MET A 1 25.67 -14.00 -45.64
N PRO A 2 25.59 -14.06 -44.30
CA PRO A 2 24.45 -13.56 -43.52
C PRO A 2 24.73 -12.26 -42.72
N TYR A 3 23.66 -11.75 -42.09
CA TYR A 3 23.57 -10.65 -41.08
C TYR A 3 23.41 -9.23 -41.67
N ALA A 4 22.40 -8.42 -41.31
CA ALA A 4 22.10 -8.02 -39.94
C ALA A 4 20.60 -7.82 -39.57
N PRO A 5 20.16 -8.27 -38.38
CA PRO A 5 19.09 -7.71 -37.59
C PRO A 5 19.68 -6.67 -36.60
N GLN A 6 19.46 -5.37 -36.83
CA GLN A 6 20.02 -4.32 -35.97
C GLN A 6 18.96 -3.32 -35.45
N GLN A 7 17.67 -3.64 -35.61
CA GLN A 7 16.56 -2.79 -35.11
C GLN A 7 15.96 -3.25 -33.78
N ALA A 8 16.16 -4.52 -33.37
CA ALA A 8 15.60 -5.03 -32.11
C ALA A 8 16.42 -4.62 -30.87
N ASP A 9 17.72 -4.39 -31.03
CA ASP A 9 18.65 -4.19 -29.91
C ASP A 9 18.78 -2.70 -29.50
N VAL A 10 18.47 -1.77 -30.41
CA VAL A 10 18.46 -0.31 -30.16
C VAL A 10 17.12 0.17 -29.58
N ALA A 11 16.03 -0.56 -29.83
CA ALA A 11 14.71 -0.23 -29.30
C ALA A 11 14.62 -0.42 -27.76
N THR A 12 15.37 -1.35 -27.20
CA THR A 12 15.38 -1.65 -25.76
C THR A 12 15.97 -0.52 -24.90
N PRO A 13 17.14 0.08 -25.21
CA PRO A 13 17.69 1.17 -24.40
C PRO A 13 16.88 2.48 -24.50
N GLU A 14 16.29 2.77 -25.66
CA GLU A 14 15.40 3.93 -25.84
C GLU A 14 14.07 3.74 -25.09
N LEU A 15 13.50 2.53 -25.13
CA LEU A 15 12.32 2.16 -24.36
C LEU A 15 12.61 2.24 -22.85
N ASP A 16 13.73 1.68 -22.40
CA ASP A 16 14.13 1.73 -21.00
C ASP A 16 14.36 3.17 -20.51
N SER A 17 14.92 4.04 -21.36
CA SER A 17 15.07 5.46 -21.04
C SER A 17 13.72 6.17 -20.96
N ALA A 18 12.79 5.88 -21.87
CA ALA A 18 11.45 6.45 -21.86
C ALA A 18 10.61 5.97 -20.66
N LEU A 19 10.77 4.72 -20.23
CA LEU A 19 10.07 4.15 -19.06
C LEU A 19 10.64 4.65 -17.71
N ARG A 20 11.88 5.14 -17.67
CA ARG A 20 12.53 5.65 -16.44
C ARG A 20 12.13 7.08 -16.03
N GLY A 21 11.53 7.85 -16.92
CA GLY A 21 11.14 9.24 -16.63
C GLY A 21 10.71 10.07 -17.85
N GLY A 22 10.43 9.42 -18.97
CA GLY A 22 9.89 10.09 -20.15
C GLY A 22 8.39 10.36 -20.01
N PRO A 23 7.82 11.31 -20.77
CA PRO A 23 6.39 11.55 -20.72
C PRO A 23 5.62 10.31 -21.21
N PHE A 24 4.53 9.96 -20.51
CA PHE A 24 3.71 8.75 -20.73
C PHE A 24 3.45 8.41 -22.22
N HIS A 25 3.12 9.40 -23.05
CA HIS A 25 2.81 9.19 -24.46
C HIS A 25 4.01 8.73 -25.29
N VAL A 26 5.22 9.15 -24.93
CA VAL A 26 6.48 8.71 -25.57
C VAL A 26 6.79 7.27 -25.17
N ALA A 27 6.67 6.94 -23.88
CA ALA A 27 6.88 5.58 -23.39
C ALA A 27 5.86 4.58 -23.97
N LEU A 28 4.57 4.96 -24.04
CA LEU A 28 3.53 4.13 -24.64
C LEU A 28 3.77 3.90 -26.14
N ARG A 29 4.22 4.93 -26.87
CA ARG A 29 4.57 4.81 -28.30
C ARG A 29 5.76 3.88 -28.50
N ALA A 30 6.82 4.05 -27.71
CA ALA A 30 8.00 3.20 -27.75
C ALA A 30 7.66 1.73 -27.43
N ALA A 31 6.84 1.48 -26.41
CA ALA A 31 6.43 0.14 -26.03
C ALA A 31 5.61 -0.58 -27.12
N ILE A 32 4.69 0.14 -27.77
CA ILE A 32 3.88 -0.42 -28.86
C ILE A 32 4.76 -0.71 -30.09
N ALA A 33 5.71 0.17 -30.40
CA ALA A 33 6.66 -0.02 -31.48
C ALA A 33 7.60 -1.20 -31.23
N ALA A 34 8.16 -1.32 -30.02
CA ALA A 34 9.02 -2.44 -29.62
C ALA A 34 8.30 -3.79 -29.67
N ARG A 35 6.99 -3.80 -29.36
CA ARG A 35 6.17 -5.03 -29.44
C ARG A 35 5.69 -5.35 -30.87
N GLY A 36 5.75 -4.40 -31.79
CA GLY A 36 5.32 -4.56 -33.18
C GLY A 36 3.82 -4.83 -33.34
N LEU A 37 2.98 -4.38 -32.38
CA LEU A 37 1.53 -4.63 -32.42
C LEU A 37 0.77 -3.45 -33.03
N PRO A 38 -0.07 -3.67 -34.06
CA PRO A 38 -0.97 -2.62 -34.55
C PRO A 38 -2.04 -2.29 -33.49
N LEU A 39 -2.46 -1.03 -33.39
CA LEU A 39 -3.38 -0.56 -32.35
C LEU A 39 -4.70 -1.35 -32.30
N GLN A 40 -5.19 -1.82 -33.45
CA GLN A 40 -6.38 -2.67 -33.52
C GLN A 40 -6.20 -4.01 -32.81
N ARG A 41 -5.00 -4.62 -32.90
CA ARG A 41 -4.70 -5.83 -32.12
C ARG A 41 -4.59 -5.53 -30.63
N VAL A 42 -4.00 -4.39 -30.26
CA VAL A 42 -3.91 -3.98 -28.85
C VAL A 42 -5.31 -3.79 -28.25
N GLN A 43 -6.20 -3.11 -28.98
CA GLN A 43 -7.61 -2.93 -28.60
C GLN A 43 -8.36 -4.28 -28.46
N HIS A 44 -8.14 -5.21 -29.39
CA HIS A 44 -8.74 -6.53 -29.35
C HIS A 44 -8.30 -7.31 -28.09
N HIS A 45 -7.02 -7.26 -27.73
CA HIS A 45 -6.53 -7.88 -26.50
C HIS A 45 -7.12 -7.21 -25.26
N LEU A 46 -7.18 -5.88 -25.18
CA LEU A 46 -7.81 -5.17 -24.07
C LEU A 46 -9.27 -5.57 -23.84
N THR A 47 -10.02 -5.76 -24.93
CA THR A 47 -11.40 -6.23 -24.88
C THR A 47 -11.50 -7.65 -24.28
N ARG A 48 -10.55 -8.54 -24.62
CA ARG A 48 -10.46 -9.90 -24.05
C ARG A 48 -10.10 -9.90 -22.56
N TYR A 49 -9.38 -8.87 -22.10
CA TYR A 49 -9.12 -8.60 -20.68
C TYR A 49 -10.30 -7.90 -19.97
N GLY A 50 -11.46 -7.77 -20.62
CA GLY A 50 -12.66 -7.17 -20.04
C GLY A 50 -12.64 -5.64 -19.97
N VAL A 51 -11.71 -4.98 -20.68
CA VAL A 51 -11.54 -3.52 -20.67
C VAL A 51 -11.95 -2.92 -22.00
N LYS A 52 -12.97 -2.05 -21.99
CA LYS A 52 -13.49 -1.39 -23.19
C LYS A 52 -12.78 -0.05 -23.44
N VAL A 53 -11.80 -0.04 -24.34
CA VAL A 53 -11.15 1.20 -24.84
C VAL A 53 -11.21 1.20 -26.37
N GLY A 54 -11.58 2.35 -26.95
CA GLY A 54 -11.61 2.53 -28.40
C GLY A 54 -10.22 2.81 -29.00
N VAL A 55 -10.00 2.43 -30.26
CA VAL A 55 -8.75 2.71 -31.01
C VAL A 55 -8.42 4.21 -31.00
N THR A 56 -9.43 5.07 -31.12
CA THR A 56 -9.27 6.54 -31.10
C THR A 56 -8.71 7.03 -29.75
N SER A 57 -9.12 6.40 -28.63
CA SER A 57 -8.60 6.73 -27.31
C SER A 57 -7.13 6.32 -27.16
N LEU A 58 -6.75 5.14 -27.67
CA LEU A 58 -5.36 4.69 -27.67
C LEU A 58 -4.47 5.60 -28.54
N SER A 59 -4.98 6.04 -29.69
CA SER A 59 -4.30 6.99 -30.58
C SER A 59 -4.06 8.33 -29.88
N TYR A 60 -5.08 8.88 -29.21
CA TYR A 60 -4.93 10.12 -28.43
C TYR A 60 -3.95 9.98 -27.25
N TRP A 61 -3.82 8.79 -26.67
CA TRP A 61 -2.82 8.52 -25.62
C TRP A 61 -1.39 8.48 -26.18
N GLN A 62 -1.15 7.90 -27.36
CA GLN A 62 0.17 7.90 -28.01
C GLN A 62 0.61 9.29 -28.51
N GLN A 63 -0.35 10.15 -28.86
CA GLN A 63 -0.10 11.51 -29.30
C GLN A 63 0.05 12.50 -28.13
N GLY A 64 -0.26 12.08 -26.90
CA GLY A 64 -0.26 12.95 -25.72
C GLY A 64 -1.43 13.93 -25.67
N ALA A 65 -2.34 13.89 -26.63
CA ALA A 65 -3.54 14.74 -26.71
C ALA A 65 -4.55 14.47 -25.57
N ARG A 66 -4.51 13.27 -24.98
CA ARG A 66 -5.33 12.91 -23.81
C ARG A 66 -4.55 11.99 -22.87
N ARG A 67 -4.67 12.23 -21.56
CA ARG A 67 -4.05 11.37 -20.53
C ARG A 67 -5.10 10.51 -19.81
N PRO A 68 -4.84 9.22 -19.57
CA PRO A 68 -5.71 8.36 -18.77
C PRO A 68 -5.63 8.75 -17.30
N GLN A 69 -6.74 9.25 -16.74
CA GLN A 69 -6.84 9.63 -15.32
C GLN A 69 -7.99 8.91 -14.59
N ARG A 70 -8.97 8.37 -15.33
CA ARG A 70 -10.15 7.71 -14.76
C ARG A 70 -9.82 6.26 -14.35
N PRO A 71 -10.49 5.69 -13.32
CA PRO A 71 -10.22 4.32 -12.85
C PRO A 71 -10.27 3.25 -13.96
N GLU A 72 -11.25 3.34 -14.85
CA GLU A 72 -11.39 2.44 -16.01
C GLU A 72 -10.23 2.58 -17.00
N SER A 73 -9.73 3.80 -17.20
CA SER A 73 -8.59 4.08 -18.06
C SER A 73 -7.28 3.60 -17.43
N LEU A 74 -7.12 3.70 -16.12
CA LEU A 74 -5.96 3.17 -15.40
C LEU A 74 -5.94 1.63 -15.43
N ARG A 75 -7.10 0.98 -15.33
CA ARG A 75 -7.23 -0.47 -15.54
C ARG A 75 -6.81 -0.87 -16.96
N ALA A 76 -7.13 -0.04 -17.96
CA ALA A 76 -6.66 -0.25 -19.33
C ALA A 76 -5.14 -0.11 -19.46
N VAL A 77 -4.51 0.83 -18.76
CA VAL A 77 -3.05 0.98 -18.77
C VAL A 77 -2.35 -0.24 -18.13
N ARG A 78 -2.92 -0.83 -17.07
CA ARG A 78 -2.41 -2.10 -16.49
C ARG A 78 -2.44 -3.24 -17.50
N ALA A 79 -3.58 -3.42 -18.16
CA ALA A 79 -3.71 -4.45 -19.19
C ALA A 79 -2.78 -4.18 -20.40
N LEU A 80 -2.47 -2.92 -20.71
CA LEU A 80 -1.49 -2.57 -21.74
C LEU A 80 -0.08 -3.03 -21.37
N GLU A 81 0.36 -2.88 -20.12
CA GLU A 81 1.68 -3.33 -19.67
C GLU A 81 1.84 -4.85 -19.87
N GLU A 82 0.82 -5.63 -19.52
CA GLU A 82 0.78 -7.09 -19.73
C GLU A 82 0.80 -7.48 -21.22
N ILE A 83 -0.02 -6.82 -22.06
CA ILE A 83 -0.10 -7.07 -23.51
C ILE A 83 1.24 -6.74 -24.20
N LEU A 84 1.87 -5.65 -23.76
CA LEU A 84 3.12 -5.14 -24.31
C LEU A 84 4.35 -5.81 -23.69
N ARG A 85 4.17 -6.71 -22.71
CA ARG A 85 5.25 -7.40 -21.97
C ARG A 85 6.25 -6.41 -21.35
N LEU A 86 5.74 -5.31 -20.85
CA LEU A 86 6.54 -4.35 -20.09
C LEU A 86 6.70 -4.85 -18.66
N PRO A 87 7.76 -4.43 -17.95
CA PRO A 87 7.80 -4.59 -16.51
C PRO A 87 6.55 -3.94 -15.88
N ASP A 88 6.00 -4.58 -14.86
CA ASP A 88 4.79 -4.12 -14.19
C ASP A 88 4.93 -2.64 -13.77
N GLU A 89 3.90 -1.85 -14.04
CA GLU A 89 3.76 -0.45 -13.63
C GLU A 89 4.70 0.56 -14.32
N SER A 90 5.39 0.14 -15.38
CA SER A 90 6.31 1.02 -16.11
C SER A 90 5.62 2.20 -16.80
N LEU A 91 4.37 2.05 -17.23
CA LEU A 91 3.58 3.13 -17.85
C LEU A 91 2.73 3.88 -16.81
N ILE A 92 2.25 3.21 -15.77
CA ILE A 92 1.44 3.82 -14.72
C ILE A 92 2.23 4.81 -13.87
N ARG A 93 3.51 4.53 -13.60
CA ARG A 93 4.38 5.44 -12.83
C ARG A 93 4.56 6.79 -13.54
N LEU A 94 4.68 6.79 -14.86
CA LEU A 94 4.81 8.00 -15.68
C LEU A 94 3.57 8.89 -15.66
N LEU A 95 2.41 8.36 -15.23
CA LEU A 95 1.19 9.14 -15.03
C LEU A 95 1.16 9.82 -13.64
N ALA A 96 2.02 9.41 -12.71
CA ALA A 96 2.10 9.95 -11.34
C ALA A 96 3.14 11.07 -11.17
N GLU A 97 4.14 11.17 -12.04
CA GLU A 97 5.33 12.03 -11.84
C GLU A 97 5.16 13.53 -12.19
N THR A 98 4.05 13.98 -12.77
CA THR A 98 3.89 15.40 -13.20
C THR A 98 3.19 16.32 -12.19
N GLY A 99 3.09 15.93 -10.91
CA GLY A 99 2.70 16.83 -9.83
C GLY A 99 3.96 17.47 -9.22
N GLU A 100 4.08 18.79 -9.31
CA GLU A 100 5.22 19.61 -8.88
C GLU A 100 5.91 19.13 -7.59
N GLN A 101 7.22 18.88 -7.67
CA GLN A 101 8.08 18.55 -6.55
C GLN A 101 8.72 19.80 -5.94
N PRO A 102 8.89 19.86 -4.61
CA PRO A 102 10.15 20.25 -4.02
C PRO A 102 11.04 19.01 -3.87
N ALA A 103 12.31 19.17 -4.24
CA ALA A 103 13.35 18.16 -4.14
C ALA A 103 13.56 17.75 -2.68
N GLY A 104 13.39 16.45 -2.40
CA GLY A 104 13.70 15.89 -1.08
C GLY A 104 12.80 14.74 -0.65
N ARG A 105 12.76 13.62 -1.38
CA ARG A 105 12.35 12.34 -0.74
C ARG A 105 12.80 11.10 -1.51
N ARG A 106 14.01 10.64 -1.21
CA ARG A 106 14.41 9.23 -1.35
C ARG A 106 14.20 8.54 -0.01
N ALA A 107 12.94 8.26 0.29
CA ALA A 107 12.46 7.25 1.24
C ALA A 107 10.96 7.04 0.97
N ALA A 108 10.60 6.92 -0.31
CA ALA A 108 9.22 6.66 -0.68
C ALA A 108 8.83 5.27 -0.17
N ALA A 109 7.75 5.21 0.60
CA ALA A 109 6.81 4.11 0.79
C ALA A 109 7.26 2.77 0.21
N ARG A 110 7.36 1.74 1.07
CA ARG A 110 7.64 0.33 0.74
C ARG A 110 7.47 0.04 -0.76
N SER A 111 8.58 -0.25 -1.44
CA SER A 111 8.52 -0.52 -2.88
C SER A 111 7.42 -1.54 -3.16
N TYR A 112 6.59 -1.31 -4.18
CA TYR A 112 5.47 -2.19 -4.52
C TYR A 112 5.87 -3.68 -4.55
N ARG A 113 7.10 -3.97 -5.01
CA ARG A 113 7.72 -5.29 -4.97
C ARG A 113 7.84 -5.87 -3.56
N SER A 114 8.33 -5.09 -2.59
CA SER A 114 8.35 -5.48 -1.17
C SER A 114 6.95 -5.72 -0.60
N LEU A 115 5.92 -5.03 -1.10
CA LEU A 115 4.53 -5.24 -0.69
C LEU A 115 3.89 -6.48 -1.34
N VAL A 116 4.25 -6.81 -2.58
CA VAL A 116 3.83 -8.04 -3.28
C VAL A 116 4.53 -9.27 -2.70
N GLU A 117 5.84 -9.19 -2.44
CA GLU A 117 6.61 -10.23 -1.75
C GLU A 117 6.07 -10.43 -0.32
N ALA A 118 5.76 -9.34 0.40
CA ALA A 118 5.10 -9.41 1.71
C ALA A 118 3.67 -10.02 1.63
N SER A 119 2.95 -9.88 0.51
CA SER A 119 1.63 -10.48 0.33
C SER A 119 1.69 -12.01 0.17
N GLY A 120 2.66 -12.50 -0.62
CA GLY A 120 2.93 -13.93 -0.76
C GLY A 120 3.31 -14.57 0.58
N VAL A 121 4.26 -13.95 1.28
CA VAL A 121 4.70 -14.34 2.62
C VAL A 121 3.56 -14.28 3.65
N LEU A 122 2.75 -13.22 3.62
CA LEU A 122 1.62 -13.09 4.54
C LEU A 122 0.65 -14.27 4.40
N ARG A 123 0.35 -14.70 3.18
CA ARG A 123 -0.51 -15.86 2.93
C ARG A 123 0.08 -17.16 3.49
N GLU A 124 1.40 -17.34 3.39
CA GLU A 124 2.10 -18.50 3.98
C GLU A 124 2.06 -18.47 5.51
N LEU A 125 2.30 -17.30 6.11
CA LEU A 125 2.22 -17.11 7.56
C LEU A 125 0.80 -17.36 8.09
N LEU A 126 -0.22 -16.87 7.39
CA LEU A 126 -1.63 -17.10 7.74
C LEU A 126 -2.01 -18.58 7.62
N ALA A 127 -1.55 -19.26 6.57
CA ALA A 127 -1.74 -20.71 6.43
C ALA A 127 -1.09 -21.48 7.58
N GLY A 128 0.10 -21.07 8.03
CA GLY A 128 0.78 -21.65 9.20
C GLY A 128 0.11 -21.38 10.55
N LEU A 129 -0.91 -20.53 10.59
CA LEU A 129 -1.75 -20.26 11.77
C LEU A 129 -3.14 -20.94 11.69
N ASP A 130 -3.38 -21.74 10.65
CA ASP A 130 -4.71 -22.31 10.36
C ASP A 130 -5.78 -21.22 10.37
N ALA A 131 -5.43 -20.03 9.84
CA ALA A 131 -6.31 -18.88 9.77
C ALA A 131 -6.86 -18.78 8.34
N SER A 132 -8.17 -19.01 8.19
CA SER A 132 -8.85 -18.72 6.94
C SER A 132 -9.27 -17.23 6.91
N PRO A 133 -9.27 -16.55 5.75
CA PRO A 133 -9.88 -15.22 5.61
C PRO A 133 -11.34 -15.18 6.08
N ASP A 134 -12.06 -16.30 5.99
CA ASP A 134 -13.44 -16.43 6.46
C ASP A 134 -13.57 -16.46 7.99
N ASP A 135 -12.47 -16.64 8.72
CA ASP A 135 -12.41 -16.69 10.17
C ASP A 135 -12.24 -15.30 10.78
N GLU A 136 -11.88 -14.29 9.98
CA GLU A 136 -11.61 -12.94 10.46
C GLU A 136 -12.93 -12.21 10.80
N PRO A 137 -13.07 -11.69 12.03
CA PRO A 137 -14.28 -10.97 12.38
C PRO A 137 -14.32 -9.60 11.68
N GLN A 138 -15.53 -9.11 11.41
CA GLN A 138 -15.74 -7.80 10.81
C GLN A 138 -15.23 -6.71 11.73
N THR A 139 -14.32 -5.84 11.27
CA THR A 139 -13.96 -4.65 12.06
C THR A 139 -15.06 -3.57 11.92
N LEU A 140 -15.67 -3.20 13.05
CA LEU A 140 -16.67 -2.13 13.15
C LEU A 140 -16.05 -0.79 13.59
N GLY A 141 -15.00 -0.86 14.40
CA GLY A 141 -14.28 0.30 14.90
C GLY A 141 -12.82 -0.06 15.11
N HIS A 142 -11.92 0.84 14.71
CA HIS A 142 -10.50 0.65 14.91
C HIS A 142 -9.84 1.98 15.23
N TYR A 143 -9.25 2.06 16.42
CA TYR A 143 -8.50 3.23 16.87
C TYR A 143 -7.03 2.84 17.02
N GLU A 144 -6.17 3.56 16.31
CA GLU A 144 -4.74 3.29 16.29
C GLU A 144 -3.96 4.50 16.83
N ARG A 145 -3.10 4.24 17.82
CA ARG A 145 -2.17 5.23 18.38
C ARG A 145 -0.75 4.82 18.03
N VAL A 146 -0.11 5.63 17.19
CA VAL A 146 1.28 5.43 16.74
C VAL A 146 2.20 6.37 17.51
N ARG A 147 3.35 5.87 17.94
CA ARG A 147 4.40 6.65 18.61
C ARG A 147 5.60 6.77 17.70
N VAL A 148 6.07 7.99 17.49
CA VAL A 148 7.33 8.30 16.83
C VAL A 148 8.37 8.64 17.91
N GLY A 149 9.49 7.92 17.89
CA GLY A 149 10.56 8.01 18.87
C GLY A 149 11.48 9.22 18.66
N ALA A 150 12.46 9.36 19.56
CA ALA A 150 13.42 10.47 19.54
C ALA A 150 14.37 10.41 18.34
N ARG A 151 14.59 9.23 17.75
CA ARG A 151 15.37 9.06 16.51
C ARG A 151 14.50 9.19 15.27
N ARG A 152 13.26 9.70 15.42
CA ARG A 152 12.26 9.83 14.37
C ARG A 152 11.81 8.48 13.77
N GLU A 153 12.06 7.39 14.48
CA GLU A 153 11.59 6.04 14.13
C GLU A 153 10.11 5.86 14.49
N LEU A 154 9.38 5.00 13.78
CA LEU A 154 8.20 4.39 14.39
C LEU A 154 8.70 3.60 15.60
N ALA A 155 8.20 3.89 16.79
CA ALA A 155 8.64 3.27 18.05
C ALA A 155 7.64 2.23 18.56
N GLY A 156 6.39 2.34 18.14
CA GLY A 156 5.35 1.38 18.45
C GLY A 156 3.97 1.87 18.05
N ARG A 157 3.04 0.92 17.97
CA ARG A 157 1.63 1.16 17.69
C ARG A 157 0.78 0.42 18.70
N GLU A 158 -0.31 1.06 19.11
CA GLU A 158 -1.37 0.45 19.89
C GLU A 158 -2.65 0.47 19.06
N SER A 159 -3.35 -0.66 18.99
CA SER A 159 -4.58 -0.82 18.24
C SER A 159 -5.70 -1.29 19.18
N GLU A 160 -6.79 -0.53 19.17
CA GLU A 160 -8.05 -0.85 19.84
C GLU A 160 -9.09 -1.20 18.78
N HIS A 161 -9.69 -2.37 18.89
CA HIS A 161 -10.61 -2.91 17.91
C HIS A 161 -11.96 -3.18 18.53
N ILE A 162 -13.01 -2.82 17.79
CA ILE A 162 -14.37 -3.32 17.96
C ILE A 162 -14.66 -4.19 16.74
N VAL A 163 -14.87 -5.47 16.98
CA VAL A 163 -15.13 -6.46 15.92
C VAL A 163 -16.48 -7.11 16.09
N ARG A 164 -17.00 -7.72 15.02
CA ARG A 164 -18.22 -8.52 15.01
C ARG A 164 -17.95 -9.88 14.37
N ALA A 165 -18.34 -10.95 15.06
CA ALA A 165 -18.23 -12.30 14.51
C ALA A 165 -19.21 -12.49 13.34
N HIS A 166 -18.73 -13.00 12.20
CA HIS A 166 -19.57 -13.33 11.06
C HIS A 166 -20.29 -14.68 11.20
N ARG A 167 -19.78 -15.55 12.06
CA ARG A 167 -20.27 -16.91 12.31
C ARG A 167 -20.03 -17.30 13.77
N ASP A 168 -20.57 -18.45 14.16
CA ASP A 168 -20.32 -19.01 15.48
C ASP A 168 -18.90 -19.55 15.64
N GLY A 169 -18.38 -19.45 16.85
CA GLY A 169 -17.09 -20.02 17.25
C GLY A 169 -15.87 -19.15 16.97
N VAL A 170 -16.06 -17.88 16.61
CA VAL A 170 -14.93 -16.94 16.47
C VAL A 170 -14.34 -16.67 17.84
N ASP A 171 -13.06 -17.01 18.03
CA ASP A 171 -12.37 -16.89 19.32
C ASP A 171 -11.02 -16.17 19.23
N ARG A 172 -10.67 -15.64 18.05
CA ARG A 172 -9.39 -14.98 17.82
C ARG A 172 -9.45 -13.90 16.75
N PHE A 173 -8.45 -13.04 16.78
CA PHE A 173 -8.12 -12.06 15.74
C PHE A 173 -6.65 -12.25 15.31
N VAL A 174 -6.37 -12.08 14.02
CA VAL A 174 -4.99 -12.17 13.52
C VAL A 174 -4.47 -10.77 13.22
N ALA A 175 -3.53 -10.30 14.03
CA ALA A 175 -2.88 -9.01 13.84
C ALA A 175 -1.69 -9.15 12.89
N VAL A 176 -1.69 -8.34 11.82
CA VAL A 176 -0.57 -8.23 10.88
C VAL A 176 0.16 -6.91 11.12
N HIS A 177 1.48 -7.00 11.28
CA HIS A 177 2.38 -5.86 11.33
C HIS A 177 3.40 -5.98 10.21
N HIS A 178 3.71 -4.85 9.59
CA HIS A 178 4.79 -4.74 8.65
C HIS A 178 5.79 -3.75 9.22
N GLY A 179 6.99 -4.24 9.53
CA GLY A 179 8.08 -3.36 9.91
C GLY A 179 8.51 -2.48 8.74
N ASP A 180 9.09 -1.33 9.08
CA ASP A 180 9.67 -0.44 8.09
C ASP A 180 10.96 -1.03 7.50
N PRO A 181 11.39 -0.57 6.30
CA PRO A 181 12.65 -1.04 5.69
C PRO A 181 13.84 -0.95 6.66
N GLY A 182 14.58 -2.05 6.81
CA GLY A 182 15.70 -2.14 7.74
C GLY A 182 15.31 -2.40 9.20
N CYS A 183 14.04 -2.76 9.47
CA CYS A 183 13.63 -3.28 10.77
C CYS A 183 14.37 -4.59 11.13
N ALA A 184 14.35 -4.90 12.43
CA ALA A 184 14.90 -6.11 13.02
C ALA A 184 13.74 -6.91 13.67
N PRO A 185 13.09 -7.81 12.92
CA PRO A 185 11.88 -8.52 13.36
C PRO A 185 12.05 -9.27 14.69
N GLU A 186 13.23 -9.81 14.96
CA GLU A 186 13.57 -10.52 16.20
C GLU A 186 13.55 -9.63 17.46
N ARG A 187 13.56 -8.31 17.27
CA ARG A 187 13.46 -7.32 18.36
C ARG A 187 12.08 -6.69 18.47
N MET A 188 11.13 -7.08 17.61
CA MET A 188 9.75 -6.63 17.70
C MET A 188 9.04 -7.38 18.83
N ALA A 189 8.19 -6.68 19.57
CA ALA A 189 7.40 -7.28 20.65
C ALA A 189 5.90 -7.05 20.42
N VAL A 190 5.10 -8.09 20.67
CA VAL A 190 3.64 -8.02 20.65
C VAL A 190 3.12 -8.09 22.07
N HIS A 191 2.26 -7.16 22.44
CA HIS A 191 1.64 -7.09 23.75
C HIS A 191 0.13 -7.17 23.62
N ALA A 192 -0.48 -8.22 24.17
CA ALA A 192 -1.91 -8.21 24.44
C ALA A 192 -2.17 -7.29 25.63
N LEU A 193 -3.08 -6.31 25.46
CA LEU A 193 -3.32 -5.27 26.47
C LEU A 193 -4.65 -5.45 27.18
N GLU A 194 -5.73 -5.68 26.42
CA GLU A 194 -7.08 -5.75 26.98
C GLU A 194 -7.92 -6.78 26.22
N ASN A 195 -8.68 -7.58 26.98
CA ASN A 195 -9.61 -8.61 26.49
C ASN A 195 -9.02 -9.58 25.45
N CYS A 196 -7.72 -9.80 25.47
CA CYS A 196 -7.10 -10.82 24.65
C CYS A 196 -5.80 -11.31 25.29
N ARG A 197 -5.32 -12.46 24.81
CA ARG A 197 -3.95 -12.93 25.06
C ARG A 197 -3.24 -13.22 23.75
N THR A 198 -1.92 -13.09 23.75
CA THR A 198 -1.10 -13.44 22.60
C THR A 198 -1.04 -14.96 22.46
N GLY A 199 -1.42 -15.46 21.29
CA GLY A 199 -1.29 -16.86 20.89
C GLY A 199 0.03 -17.10 20.16
N ARG A 200 -0.01 -17.79 19.01
CA ARG A 200 1.19 -17.97 18.19
C ARG A 200 1.60 -16.63 17.57
N VAL A 201 2.90 -16.39 17.54
CA VAL A 201 3.53 -15.30 16.80
C VAL A 201 4.48 -15.88 15.77
N ARG A 202 4.48 -15.29 14.57
CA ARG A 202 5.32 -15.68 13.44
C ARG A 202 5.90 -14.43 12.80
N TRP A 203 7.11 -14.56 12.29
CA TRP A 203 7.85 -13.49 11.64
C TRP A 203 8.48 -14.02 10.36
N HIS A 204 8.59 -13.15 9.37
CA HIS A 204 9.39 -13.38 8.18
C HIS A 204 10.49 -12.32 8.12
N HIS A 205 11.73 -12.76 8.33
CA HIS A 205 12.88 -11.87 8.52
C HIS A 205 13.16 -11.01 7.28
N GLU A 206 13.07 -11.57 6.08
CA GLU A 206 13.43 -10.85 4.85
C GLU A 206 12.45 -9.74 4.49
N THR A 207 11.17 -9.90 4.84
CA THR A 207 10.11 -8.93 4.50
C THR A 207 9.70 -8.05 5.68
N GLY A 208 10.19 -8.34 6.88
CA GLY A 208 9.82 -7.62 8.10
C GLY A 208 8.36 -7.81 8.51
N VAL A 209 7.70 -8.87 8.03
CA VAL A 209 6.29 -9.14 8.34
C VAL A 209 6.20 -9.93 9.64
N LEU A 210 5.34 -9.45 10.54
CA LEU A 210 5.00 -10.10 11.80
C LEU A 210 3.49 -10.38 11.80
N VAL A 211 3.12 -11.61 12.18
CA VAL A 211 1.73 -12.03 12.35
C VAL A 211 1.55 -12.60 13.75
N ALA A 212 0.53 -12.14 14.48
CA ALA A 212 0.24 -12.57 15.83
C ALA A 212 -1.23 -12.94 16.00
N GLU A 213 -1.48 -14.08 16.63
CA GLU A 213 -2.83 -14.42 17.10
C GLU A 213 -3.14 -13.68 18.41
N LEU A 214 -4.34 -13.10 18.47
CA LEU A 214 -4.92 -12.50 19.66
C LEU A 214 -6.17 -13.29 20.00
N LEU A 215 -6.08 -14.10 21.05
CA LEU A 215 -7.12 -15.02 21.46
C LEU A 215 -8.04 -14.30 22.45
N PHE A 216 -9.35 -14.39 22.24
CA PHE A 216 -10.38 -13.68 23.03
C PHE A 216 -10.71 -14.37 24.36
N ASP A 217 -10.25 -15.61 24.54
CA ASP A 217 -10.61 -16.50 25.67
C ASP A 217 -12.12 -16.72 25.86
N THR A 218 -12.88 -16.42 24.81
CA THR A 218 -14.30 -16.70 24.67
C THR A 218 -14.59 -17.02 23.21
N ARG A 219 -15.69 -17.74 22.97
CA ARG A 219 -16.19 -18.04 21.63
C ARG A 219 -17.41 -17.19 21.34
N LEU A 220 -17.30 -16.31 20.36
CA LEU A 220 -18.36 -15.44 19.91
C LEU A 220 -19.35 -16.21 19.02
N ARG A 221 -20.62 -15.87 19.14
CA ARG A 221 -21.69 -16.27 18.22
C ARG A 221 -21.80 -15.28 17.06
N ALA A 222 -22.38 -15.72 15.96
CA ALA A 222 -22.65 -14.87 14.80
C ALA A 222 -23.40 -13.60 15.22
N GLY A 223 -22.87 -12.44 14.84
CA GLY A 223 -23.42 -11.12 15.18
C GLY A 223 -22.95 -10.52 16.50
N GLU A 224 -22.36 -11.30 17.41
CA GLU A 224 -21.80 -10.79 18.66
C GLU A 224 -20.60 -9.88 18.40
N THR A 225 -20.46 -8.85 19.25
CA THR A 225 -19.37 -7.89 19.17
C THR A 225 -18.35 -8.12 20.27
N PHE A 226 -17.09 -7.81 19.99
CA PHE A 226 -16.01 -7.94 20.95
C PHE A 226 -15.04 -6.76 20.84
N LEU A 227 -14.59 -6.26 21.99
CA LEU A 227 -13.65 -5.15 22.10
C LEU A 227 -12.35 -5.66 22.71
N PHE A 228 -11.22 -5.40 22.05
CA PHE A 228 -9.89 -5.79 22.54
C PHE A 228 -8.82 -4.79 22.14
N ARG A 229 -7.68 -4.83 22.85
CA ARG A 229 -6.51 -3.97 22.59
C ARG A 229 -5.23 -4.77 22.57
N TYR A 230 -4.34 -4.39 21.65
CA TYR A 230 -2.98 -4.91 21.58
C TYR A 230 -2.00 -3.81 21.15
N ALA A 231 -0.71 -4.05 21.38
CA ALA A 231 0.35 -3.21 20.86
C ALA A 231 1.42 -4.02 20.16
N VAL A 232 2.10 -3.37 19.22
CA VAL A 232 3.35 -3.85 18.63
C VAL A 232 4.41 -2.79 18.86
N GLU A 233 5.47 -3.17 19.55
CA GLU A 233 6.68 -2.37 19.66
C GLU A 233 7.63 -2.77 18.54
N ASP A 234 7.77 -1.88 17.58
CA ASP A 234 8.79 -1.92 16.55
C ASP A 234 9.44 -0.54 16.58
N GLY A 235 10.64 -0.47 17.15
CA GLY A 235 11.50 0.71 17.22
C GLY A 235 12.81 0.49 16.48
N THR A 236 12.84 -0.48 15.58
CA THR A 236 14.11 -1.03 15.05
C THR A 236 14.53 -0.40 13.75
N ALA A 237 13.58 0.15 13.00
CA ALA A 237 13.80 0.77 11.70
C ALA A 237 14.43 2.18 11.81
N GLY A 238 14.70 2.76 10.64
CA GLY A 238 15.25 4.11 10.49
C GLY A 238 14.22 5.22 10.68
N VAL A 239 14.56 6.40 10.15
CA VAL A 239 13.69 7.59 10.20
C VAL A 239 12.41 7.34 9.40
N ALA A 240 11.27 7.46 10.06
CA ALA A 240 9.95 7.37 9.47
C ALA A 240 9.49 8.73 8.97
N HIS A 241 8.79 8.75 7.84
CA HIS A 241 8.20 9.95 7.23
C HIS A 241 6.69 9.83 7.06
N GLU A 242 6.12 8.69 7.44
CA GLU A 242 4.72 8.41 7.28
C GLU A 242 4.30 7.21 8.12
N TYR A 243 3.01 7.14 8.39
CA TYR A 243 2.34 5.93 8.82
C TYR A 243 1.16 5.65 7.89
N VAL A 244 1.08 4.43 7.37
CA VAL A 244 0.03 4.00 6.44
C VAL A 244 -0.67 2.75 6.94
N ARG A 245 -1.99 2.76 6.90
CA ARG A 245 -2.83 1.61 7.21
C ARG A 245 -3.56 1.16 5.94
N GLY A 246 -3.37 -0.11 5.60
CA GLY A 246 -4.22 -0.79 4.62
C GLY A 246 -5.53 -1.24 5.24
N SER A 247 -6.61 -1.11 4.48
CA SER A 247 -7.93 -1.63 4.82
C SER A 247 -8.24 -2.84 3.96
N GLY A 248 -8.19 -4.03 4.56
CA GLY A 248 -8.58 -5.29 3.90
C GLY A 248 -10.10 -5.39 3.69
N SER A 249 -10.89 -4.96 4.69
CA SER A 249 -12.35 -5.01 4.66
C SER A 249 -12.94 -3.61 4.81
N PRO A 250 -13.62 -3.07 3.79
CA PRO A 250 -14.25 -1.76 3.88
C PRO A 250 -15.43 -1.78 4.86
N GLY A 251 -15.60 -0.68 5.58
CA GLY A 251 -16.61 -0.56 6.64
C GLY A 251 -16.00 -0.19 7.98
N GLY A 252 -16.87 0.14 8.94
CA GLY A 252 -16.46 0.60 10.26
C GLY A 252 -15.82 1.98 10.29
N GLN A 253 -15.61 2.50 11.50
CA GLN A 253 -14.91 3.76 11.75
C GLN A 253 -13.43 3.50 11.97
N TYR A 254 -12.57 4.36 11.44
CA TYR A 254 -11.13 4.34 11.72
C TYR A 254 -10.68 5.69 12.26
N ALA A 255 -9.89 5.66 13.33
CA ALA A 255 -9.21 6.83 13.85
C ALA A 255 -7.72 6.52 14.00
N LEU A 256 -6.88 7.44 13.52
CA LEU A 256 -5.42 7.34 13.63
C LEU A 256 -4.92 8.56 14.37
N GLN A 257 -4.16 8.34 15.44
CA GLN A 257 -3.39 9.38 16.11
C GLN A 257 -1.90 9.04 16.04
N VAL A 258 -1.09 9.99 15.59
CA VAL A 258 0.37 9.90 15.63
C VAL A 258 0.86 10.86 16.70
N ARG A 259 1.69 10.36 17.63
CA ARG A 259 2.32 11.12 18.70
C ARG A 259 3.83 11.14 18.50
N PHE A 260 4.42 12.33 18.61
CA PHE A 260 5.84 12.58 18.39
C PHE A 260 6.58 12.78 19.72
N ALA A 261 7.84 12.33 19.77
CA ALA A 261 8.73 12.61 20.89
C ALA A 261 9.05 14.12 21.01
N ALA A 262 9.50 14.56 22.20
CA ALA A 262 9.74 15.98 22.51
C ALA A 262 10.65 16.71 21.52
N GLY A 263 11.70 16.04 21.05
CA GLY A 263 12.69 16.59 20.11
C GLY A 263 12.48 16.18 18.65
N ALA A 264 11.33 15.58 18.33
CA ALA A 264 11.04 15.05 17.00
C ALA A 264 9.69 15.55 16.50
N LEU A 265 9.44 16.86 16.60
CA LEU A 265 8.25 17.48 16.00
C LEU A 265 8.46 17.73 14.51
N PRO A 266 7.51 17.35 13.64
CA PRO A 266 7.59 17.63 12.21
C PRO A 266 7.24 19.09 11.91
N VAL A 267 7.77 19.62 10.80
CA VAL A 267 7.42 20.96 10.32
C VAL A 267 6.04 20.99 9.66
N ARG A 268 5.63 19.86 9.08
CA ARG A 268 4.36 19.71 8.36
C ARG A 268 3.86 18.28 8.46
N CYS A 269 2.56 18.14 8.65
CA CYS A 269 1.84 16.87 8.54
C CYS A 269 0.75 16.98 7.48
N HIS A 270 0.50 15.90 6.76
CA HIS A 270 -0.58 15.82 5.79
C HIS A 270 -1.22 14.44 5.77
N ARG A 271 -2.56 14.37 5.63
CA ARG A 271 -3.22 13.10 5.30
C ARG A 271 -2.95 12.74 3.85
N PHE A 272 -3.05 11.47 3.53
CA PHE A 272 -3.19 10.99 2.16
C PHE A 272 -4.06 9.73 2.13
N THR A 273 -4.61 9.46 0.95
CA THR A 273 -5.27 8.18 0.65
C THR A 273 -4.63 7.59 -0.59
N GLN A 274 -4.68 6.26 -0.70
CA GLN A 274 -4.04 5.56 -1.81
C GLN A 274 -4.82 4.27 -2.10
N GLN A 275 -5.27 4.09 -3.33
CA GLN A 275 -6.19 2.97 -3.66
C GLN A 275 -5.51 1.59 -3.63
N SER A 276 -4.21 1.54 -3.89
CA SER A 276 -3.38 0.34 -3.78
C SER A 276 -1.92 0.75 -3.56
N PRO A 277 -1.05 -0.14 -3.05
CA PRO A 277 0.41 0.05 -2.94
C PRO A 277 1.09 0.85 -4.05
N ALA A 278 0.63 0.69 -5.29
CA ALA A 278 1.20 1.35 -6.46
C ALA A 278 0.33 2.43 -7.09
N ALA A 279 -0.88 2.65 -6.57
CA ALA A 279 -1.71 3.76 -7.02
C ALA A 279 -1.07 5.09 -6.59
N PRO A 280 -1.26 6.17 -7.36
CA PRO A 280 -0.84 7.50 -6.91
C PRO A 280 -1.59 7.88 -5.62
N ARG A 281 -0.91 8.67 -4.78
CA ARG A 281 -1.53 9.24 -3.59
C ARG A 281 -2.50 10.34 -3.98
N GLY A 282 -3.66 10.34 -3.35
CA GLY A 282 -4.69 11.37 -3.46
C GLY A 282 -5.08 11.92 -2.10
N GLY A 283 -5.99 12.90 -2.10
CA GLY A 283 -6.57 13.45 -0.87
C GLY A 283 -5.54 14.06 0.08
N ARG A 284 -4.48 14.68 -0.47
CA ARG A 284 -3.48 15.39 0.33
C ARG A 284 -4.10 16.63 0.95
N GLN A 285 -4.11 16.70 2.27
CA GLN A 285 -4.61 17.82 3.04
C GLN A 285 -3.73 18.00 4.27
N ASP A 286 -3.33 19.23 4.56
CA ASP A 286 -2.53 19.54 5.73
C ASP A 286 -3.30 19.26 7.01
N LEU A 287 -2.60 18.69 7.98
CA LEU A 287 -3.13 18.39 9.29
C LEU A 287 -2.39 19.24 10.34
N PRO A 288 -3.10 20.01 11.17
CA PRO A 288 -2.48 20.79 12.21
C PRO A 288 -1.87 19.86 13.27
N VAL A 289 -0.61 20.09 13.63
CA VAL A 289 0.04 19.40 14.74
C VAL A 289 -0.28 20.15 16.02
N SER A 290 -0.79 19.44 17.03
CA SER A 290 -0.90 20.01 18.37
C SER A 290 0.49 20.06 19.00
N GLU A 291 1.10 21.24 19.11
CA GLU A 291 2.44 21.39 19.69
C GLU A 291 2.50 20.93 21.15
N ARG A 292 1.53 21.33 21.97
CA ARG A 292 1.45 20.97 23.40
C ARG A 292 1.36 19.45 23.60
N HIS A 293 0.57 18.77 22.77
CA HIS A 293 0.34 17.33 22.89
C HIS A 293 1.27 16.50 21.98
N ARG A 294 2.03 17.18 21.11
CA ARG A 294 2.91 16.64 20.08
C ARG A 294 2.22 15.58 19.25
N SER A 295 1.02 15.89 18.77
CA SER A 295 0.18 14.89 18.11
C SER A 295 -0.61 15.45 16.95
N VAL A 296 -0.83 14.59 15.97
CA VAL A 296 -1.72 14.81 14.83
C VAL A 296 -2.66 13.62 14.70
N HIS A 297 -3.84 13.83 14.15
CA HIS A 297 -4.80 12.75 13.96
C HIS A 297 -5.61 12.91 12.67
N LEU A 298 -6.22 11.82 12.25
CA LEU A 298 -7.29 11.81 11.26
C LEU A 298 -8.37 10.82 11.70
N VAL A 299 -9.58 11.03 11.19
CA VAL A 299 -10.71 10.12 11.38
C VAL A 299 -11.34 9.87 10.02
N GLU A 300 -11.54 8.60 9.70
CA GLU A 300 -12.35 8.13 8.58
C GLU A 300 -13.66 7.56 9.17
N PRO A 301 -14.78 8.30 9.08
CA PRO A 301 -16.07 7.86 9.62
C PRO A 301 -16.54 6.53 9.03
N ARG A 302 -16.09 6.25 7.80
CA ARG A 302 -16.31 4.98 7.12
C ARG A 302 -15.09 4.62 6.30
N VAL A 303 -14.44 3.52 6.64
CA VAL A 303 -13.26 3.06 5.92
C VAL A 303 -13.65 2.61 4.50
N ARG A 304 -12.91 3.11 3.52
CA ARG A 304 -13.05 2.74 2.10
C ARG A 304 -11.94 1.76 1.72
N PRO A 305 -12.12 0.94 0.66
CA PRO A 305 -11.04 0.12 0.13
C PRO A 305 -9.80 0.97 -0.19
N GLY A 306 -8.62 0.41 0.08
CA GLY A 306 -7.33 1.06 -0.13
C GLY A 306 -6.60 1.33 1.18
N MET A 307 -5.80 2.38 1.18
CA MET A 307 -4.93 2.79 2.27
C MET A 307 -5.19 4.25 2.64
N VAL A 308 -5.05 4.54 3.92
CA VAL A 308 -5.08 5.89 4.48
C VAL A 308 -3.88 6.06 5.41
N GLY A 309 -3.30 7.26 5.41
CA GLY A 309 -2.13 7.52 6.22
C GLY A 309 -1.91 8.99 6.52
N ILE A 310 -0.96 9.23 7.41
CA ILE A 310 -0.42 10.56 7.69
C ILE A 310 1.04 10.54 7.27
N GLY A 311 1.41 11.45 6.38
CA GLY A 311 2.81 11.75 6.06
C GLY A 311 3.26 12.99 6.80
N TRP A 312 4.55 13.08 7.09
CA TRP A 312 5.15 14.24 7.73
C TRP A 312 6.53 14.53 7.15
N ASP A 313 6.89 15.81 7.23
CA ASP A 313 8.17 16.35 6.79
C ASP A 313 8.92 16.87 8.03
N TRP A 314 10.22 16.55 8.09
CA TRP A 314 11.08 16.91 9.23
C TRP A 314 11.82 18.23 9.04
N GLU A 315 11.88 18.71 7.81
CA GLU A 315 12.60 19.89 7.33
C GLU A 315 11.68 20.69 6.40
#